data_AF-A0A4U6LS58-F1
#
_entry.id   AF-A0A4U6LS58-F1
#
_cell.length_a   1.000
_cell.length_b   1.000
_cell.length_c   1.000
_cell.angle_alpha   90.00
_cell.angle_beta   90.00
_cell.angle_gamma   90.00
#
_symmetry.space_group_name_H-M   'P 1'
#
loop_
_entity.id
_entity.type
_entity.pdbx_description
1 polymer ?
#
loop_
_entity_poly.entity_id
_entity_poly.type
_entity_poly.pdbx_seq_one_letter_code
_entity_poly.pdbx_strand_id
1 'polypeptide(L)' 'GPLASTHHSIDDISVLRGFGNIEIYAPSCPVECRQIIDYALSHVGPVYIRLDGKALPELH' A
#
# COMPACT_ATOMS: atom_id res chain seq x y z
N GLY A 1 -5.10 9.85 13.32
CA GLY A 1 -5.95 8.96 14.12
C GLY A 1 -5.71 9.21 15.60
N PRO A 2 -6.42 8.51 16.49
CA PRO A 2 -6.28 8.68 17.94
C PRO A 2 -4.89 8.28 18.49
N LEU A 3 -4.09 7.57 17.70
CA LEU A 3 -2.78 7.03 18.10
C LEU A 3 -1.60 8.04 17.96
N ALA A 4 -1.90 9.30 17.64
CA ALA A 4 -0.92 10.38 17.50
C ALA A 4 0.20 10.11 16.46
N SER A 5 1.19 11.01 16.41
CA SER A 5 2.16 11.10 15.30
C SER A 5 3.04 9.87 15.10
N THR A 6 3.30 9.08 16.14
CA THR A 6 4.17 7.90 16.05
C THR A 6 3.54 6.73 15.29
N HIS A 7 2.22 6.78 15.06
CA HIS A 7 1.46 5.76 14.33
C HIS A 7 1.05 6.23 12.93
N HIS A 8 1.61 7.34 12.46
CA HIS A 8 1.33 7.89 11.14
C HIS A 8 2.55 7.70 10.24
N SER A 9 2.45 6.82 9.27
CA SER A 9 3.48 6.68 8.24
C SER A 9 3.39 7.87 7.27
N ILE A 10 4.47 8.65 7.18
CA ILE A 10 4.57 9.83 6.31
C ILE A 10 5.58 9.58 5.18
N ASP A 11 6.76 9.07 5.52
CA ASP A 11 7.90 8.96 4.61
C ASP A 11 8.15 7.53 4.09
N ASP A 12 7.26 6.58 4.42
CA ASP A 12 7.38 5.16 4.10
C ASP A 12 7.60 4.89 2.61
N ILE A 13 6.75 5.47 1.76
CA ILE A 13 6.84 5.33 0.30
C ILE A 13 8.17 5.90 -0.22
N SER A 14 8.59 7.07 0.28
CA SER A 14 9.82 7.73 -0.16
C SER A 14 11.06 6.90 0.22
N VAL A 15 11.08 6.38 1.44
CA VAL A 15 12.14 5.49 1.93
C VAL A 15 12.19 4.20 1.10
N LEU A 16 11.03 3.59 0.84
CA LEU A 16 10.94 2.34 0.09
C LEU A 16 11.41 2.49 -1.36
N ARG A 17 11.09 3.61 -2.00
CA ARG A 17 11.59 3.95 -3.35
C ARG A 17 13.11 4.01 -3.41
N GLY A 18 13.78 4.31 -2.30
CA GLY A 18 15.25 4.35 -2.21
C GLY A 18 15.93 2.98 -2.37
N PHE A 19 15.23 1.87 -2.11
CA PHE A 19 15.81 0.52 -2.23
C PHE A 19 15.78 -0.04 -3.66
N GLY A 20 15.06 0.60 -4.59
CA GLY A 20 15.11 0.34 -6.04
C GLY A 20 14.50 -0.97 -6.55
N ASN A 21 14.46 -2.04 -5.75
CA ASN A 21 13.95 -3.35 -6.16
C ASN A 21 12.70 -3.76 -5.35
N ILE A 22 11.82 -2.82 -5.06
CA ILE A 22 10.55 -3.04 -4.34
C ILE A 22 9.43 -2.42 -5.15
N GLU A 23 8.39 -3.21 -5.45
CA GLU A 23 7.17 -2.68 -6.05
C GLU A 23 6.25 -2.12 -4.97
N ILE A 24 5.73 -0.91 -5.17
CA ILE A 24 5.04 -0.13 -4.14
C ILE A 24 3.64 0.23 -4.63
N TYR A 25 2.63 -0.19 -3.88
CA TYR A 25 1.22 0.04 -4.19
C TYR A 25 0.48 0.69 -3.02
N ALA A 26 -0.50 1.54 -3.33
CA ALA A 26 -1.43 2.14 -2.38
C ALA A 26 -2.83 2.18 -3.03
N PRO A 27 -3.68 1.15 -2.83
CA PRO A 27 -5.00 1.07 -3.47
C PRO A 27 -5.92 2.18 -2.99
N SER A 28 -6.74 2.71 -3.90
CA SER A 28 -7.74 3.75 -3.61
C SER A 28 -9.16 3.20 -3.46
N CYS A 29 -9.40 1.95 -3.86
CA CYS A 29 -10.68 1.27 -3.69
C CYS A 29 -10.52 -0.24 -3.43
N PRO A 30 -11.58 -0.94 -2.96
CA PRO A 30 -11.54 -2.39 -2.74
C PRO A 30 -11.24 -3.22 -4.00
N VAL A 31 -11.65 -2.74 -5.18
CA VAL A 31 -11.43 -3.43 -6.46
C VAL A 31 -9.94 -3.44 -6.83
N GLU A 32 -9.29 -2.27 -6.78
CA GLU A 32 -7.84 -2.15 -6.99
C GLU A 32 -7.07 -2.98 -5.96
N CYS A 33 -7.49 -2.95 -4.69
CA CYS A 33 -6.86 -3.73 -3.62
C CYS A 33 -6.86 -5.23 -3.96
N ARG A 34 -8.00 -5.78 -4.41
CA ARG A 34 -8.08 -7.18 -4.85
C ARG A 34 -7.11 -7.46 -6.00
N GLN A 35 -7.10 -6.62 -7.03
CA GLN A 35 -6.21 -6.80 -8.19
C GLN A 35 -4.72 -6.77 -7.80
N ILE A 36 -4.34 -5.84 -6.93
CA ILE A 36 -2.96 -5.71 -6.43
C ILE A 36 -2.56 -6.95 -5.61
N ILE A 37 -3.46 -7.48 -4.78
CA ILE A 37 -3.22 -8.71 -4.02
C ILE A 37 -3.05 -9.91 -4.94
N ASP A 38 -3.95 -10.09 -5.91
CA ASP A 38 -3.87 -11.18 -6.89
C ASP A 38 -2.54 -11.14 -7.67
N TYR A 39 -2.13 -9.94 -8.08
CA TYR A 39 -0.82 -9.72 -8.71
C TYR A 39 0.34 -10.08 -7.76
N ALA A 40 0.34 -9.54 -6.53
CA ALA A 40 1.41 -9.73 -5.56
C ALA A 40 1.61 -11.21 -5.19
N LEU A 41 0.54 -12.01 -5.17
CA LEU A 41 0.60 -13.45 -4.93
C LEU A 41 1.34 -14.22 -6.04
N SER A 42 1.30 -13.71 -7.27
CA SER A 42 1.95 -14.33 -8.44
C SER A 42 3.33 -13.75 -8.75
N HIS A 43 3.68 -12.60 -8.17
CA HIS A 43 4.91 -11.88 -8.45
C HIS A 43 6.11 -12.47 -7.68
N VAL A 44 7.27 -12.54 -8.35
CA VAL A 44 8.54 -12.96 -7.73
C VAL A 44 9.36 -11.72 -7.39
N GLY A 45 9.29 -11.30 -6.13
CA GLY A 45 9.98 -10.10 -5.65
C GLY A 45 9.25 -9.48 -4.46
N PRO A 46 9.85 -8.51 -3.76
CA PRO A 46 9.21 -7.83 -2.66
C PRO A 46 8.17 -6.82 -3.16
N VAL A 47 6.95 -6.96 -2.68
CA VAL A 47 5.85 -6.02 -2.92
C VAL A 47 5.45 -5.40 -1.60
N TYR A 48 5.43 -4.07 -1.55
CA TYR A 48 4.91 -3.30 -0.43
C TYR A 48 3.55 -2.71 -0.79
N ILE A 49 2.53 -3.00 0.03
CA ILE A 49 1.16 -2.53 -0.17
C ILE A 49 0.77 -1.70 1.06
N ARG A 50 0.55 -0.40 0.88
CA ARG A 50 0.09 0.51 1.94
C ARG A 50 -1.43 0.52 2.00
N LEU A 51 -2.00 0.04 3.10
CA LEU A 51 -3.45 0.01 3.33
C LEU A 51 -3.88 1.11 4.29
N ASP A 52 -5.07 1.67 4.06
CA ASP A 52 -5.69 2.65 4.93
C ASP A 52 -6.41 1.99 6.11
N GLY A 53 -6.38 2.68 7.27
CA GLY A 53 -7.08 2.24 8.48
C GLY A 53 -8.60 2.51 8.47
N LYS A 54 -9.14 3.05 7.37
CA LYS A 54 -10.56 3.36 7.18
C LYS A 54 -11.04 2.74 5.87
N ALA A 55 -12.34 2.48 5.78
CA ALA A 55 -12.95 2.05 4.54
C ALA A 55 -12.78 3.13 3.46
N LEU A 56 -12.30 2.71 2.30
CA LEU A 56 -12.21 3.52 1.09
C LEU A 56 -13.47 3.33 0.24
N PRO A 57 -13.89 4.33 -0.54
CA PRO A 57 -15.05 4.20 -1.42
C PRO A 57 -14.81 3.13 -2.49
N GLU A 58 -15.89 2.52 -2.96
CA GLU A 58 -15.83 1.74 -4.20
C GLU A 58 -15.75 2.72 -5.37
N LEU A 59 -14.67 2.59 -6.15
CA LEU A 59 -14.42 3.37 -7.36
C LEU A 59 -14.49 2.40 -8.53
N HIS A 60 -15.32 2.75 -9.52
CA HIS A 60 -15.65 2.01 -10.75
C HIS A 60 -16.64 0.85 -10.60
#